data_AF-A0A356U251-F1
#
_entry.id   AF-A0A356U251-F1
#
_cell.length_a   1.000
_cell.length_b   1.000
_cell.length_c   1.000
_cell.angle_alpha   90.00
_cell.angle_beta   90.00
_cell.angle_gamma   90.00
#
_symmetry.space_group_name_H-M   'P 1'
#
loop_
_entity.id
_entity.type
_entity.pdbx_description
1 polymer ?
#
loop_
_entity_poly.entity_id
_entity_poly.type
_entity_poly.pdbx_seq_one_letter_code
_entity_poly.pdbx_strand_id
1 'polypeptide(L)'
;THAHEDHIGAVAHLWERLQCPIYATPFTAMLVEAKLREQGLPVTMINRIKTGDSVRIGHFDIQYMAITHSIPESHLLGIKTPAGRIVHTGDWKFDPDPVIGKVSDHKGFARFAEEGEVLAMVCDSTNAM
;
A
#
# COMPACT_ATOMS: atom_id res chain seq x y z
N THR A 1 2.65 -0.28 0.72
CA THR A 1 1.68 -1.40 0.65
C THR A 1 1.55 -2.07 2.00
N HIS A 2 2.65 -2.41 2.66
CA HIS A 2 2.69 -2.92 4.03
C HIS A 2 4.04 -2.58 4.69
N ALA A 3 4.28 -3.09 5.89
CA ALA A 3 5.34 -2.62 6.78
C ALA A 3 6.59 -3.52 6.88
N HIS A 4 6.76 -4.50 5.99
CA HIS A 4 7.98 -5.32 5.99
C HIS A 4 9.20 -4.51 5.56
N GLU A 5 10.38 -4.93 6.03
CA GLU A 5 11.64 -4.23 5.79
C GLU A 5 12.04 -4.17 4.32
N ASP A 6 11.68 -5.15 3.51
CA ASP A 6 11.90 -5.13 2.06
C ASP A 6 11.00 -4.12 1.33
N HIS A 7 9.95 -3.60 1.99
CA HIS A 7 9.07 -2.55 1.47
C HIS A 7 9.41 -1.16 2.04
N ILE A 8 9.74 -1.06 3.32
CA ILE A 8 9.96 0.23 4.00
C ILE A 8 11.41 0.52 4.40
N GLY A 9 12.29 -0.48 4.38
CA GLY A 9 13.63 -0.40 4.97
C GLY A 9 14.50 0.69 4.36
N ALA A 10 14.35 0.96 3.05
CA ALA A 10 15.13 1.98 2.36
C ALA A 10 14.64 3.42 2.59
N VAL A 11 13.46 3.64 3.21
CA VAL A 11 12.83 4.97 3.28
C VAL A 11 13.71 6.00 3.99
N ALA A 12 14.25 5.66 5.17
CA ALA A 12 15.14 6.58 5.91
C ALA A 12 16.47 6.78 5.18
N HIS A 13 17.06 5.70 4.67
CA HIS A 13 18.34 5.75 3.95
C HIS A 13 18.30 6.58 2.66
N LEU A 14 17.14 6.65 1.99
CA LEU A 14 16.96 7.41 0.75
C LEU A 14 16.34 8.79 0.98
N TRP A 15 16.07 9.18 2.23
CA TRP A 15 15.29 10.39 2.53
C TRP A 15 15.90 11.66 1.97
N GLU A 16 17.23 11.82 2.01
CA GLU A 16 17.93 12.98 1.44
C GLU A 16 17.62 13.20 -0.05
N ARG A 17 17.27 12.13 -0.77
CA ARG A 17 16.89 12.17 -2.19
C ARG A 17 15.39 12.22 -2.40
N LEU A 18 14.60 11.63 -1.50
CA LEU A 18 13.14 11.51 -1.65
C LEU A 18 12.41 12.80 -1.28
N GLN A 19 12.65 13.32 -0.06
CA GLN A 19 12.06 14.55 0.49
C GLN A 19 10.57 14.79 0.12
N CYS A 20 9.76 13.73 0.09
CA CYS A 20 8.40 13.74 -0.44
C CYS A 20 7.36 13.31 0.61
N PRO A 21 6.06 13.63 0.39
CA PRO A 21 4.99 13.09 1.21
C PRO A 21 4.97 11.57 1.18
N ILE A 22 4.94 10.94 2.35
CA ILE A 22 4.83 9.49 2.51
C ILE A 22 3.37 9.15 2.80
N TYR A 23 2.78 8.22 2.05
CA TYR A 23 1.39 7.78 2.27
C TYR A 23 1.39 6.32 2.73
N ALA A 24 0.92 6.10 3.96
CA ALA A 24 0.97 4.78 4.59
C ALA A 24 -0.24 4.55 5.49
N THR A 25 -0.62 3.31 5.71
CA THR A 25 -1.66 2.98 6.70
C THR A 25 -1.15 3.13 8.12
N PRO A 26 -2.02 3.25 9.14
CA PRO A 26 -1.60 3.55 10.51
C PRO A 26 -0.46 2.67 11.05
N PHE A 27 -0.50 1.36 10.82
CA PHE A 27 0.54 0.44 11.27
C PHE A 27 1.87 0.68 10.54
N THR A 28 1.84 0.72 9.20
CA THR A 28 3.01 1.01 8.36
C THR A 28 3.63 2.38 8.69
N ALA A 29 2.79 3.39 8.89
CA ALA A 29 3.21 4.74 9.25
C ALA A 29 3.97 4.77 10.58
N MET A 30 3.56 3.99 11.59
CA MET A 30 4.28 3.92 12.86
C MET A 30 5.70 3.36 12.69
N LEU A 31 5.88 2.30 11.89
CA LEU A 31 7.21 1.72 11.68
C LEU A 31 8.11 2.66 10.86
N VAL A 32 7.58 3.31 9.84
CA VAL A 32 8.32 4.33 9.07
C VAL A 32 8.69 5.53 9.96
N GLU A 33 7.79 5.99 10.81
CA GLU A 33 8.02 7.09 11.76
C GLU A 33 9.14 6.77 12.74
N ALA A 34 9.20 5.53 13.26
CA ALA A 34 10.29 5.08 14.12
C ALA A 34 11.65 5.13 13.39
N LYS A 35 11.72 4.60 12.16
CA LYS A 35 12.95 4.61 11.34
C LYS A 35 13.47 6.01 11.04
N LEU A 36 12.56 6.93 10.69
CA LEU A 36 12.93 8.32 10.43
C LEU A 36 13.45 8.99 11.71
N ARG A 37 12.80 8.77 12.86
CA ARG A 37 13.26 9.30 14.15
C ARG A 37 14.63 8.78 14.55
N GLU A 38 14.92 7.50 14.33
CA GLU A 38 16.23 6.91 14.61
C GLU A 38 17.38 7.62 13.89
N GLN A 39 17.10 8.19 12.72
CA GLN A 39 18.07 8.95 11.92
C GLN A 39 17.92 10.48 12.05
N GLY A 40 17.08 10.96 12.97
CA GLY A 40 16.85 12.40 13.17
C GLY A 40 16.13 13.08 11.99
N LEU A 41 15.40 12.31 11.18
CA LEU A 41 14.71 12.77 9.98
C LEU A 41 13.28 13.26 10.27
N PRO A 42 12.73 14.18 9.46
CA PRO A 42 11.40 14.72 9.67
C PRO A 42 10.31 13.66 9.44
N VAL A 43 9.36 13.60 10.37
CA VAL A 43 8.19 12.72 10.29
C VAL A 43 6.90 13.44 9.88
N THR A 44 6.96 14.76 9.73
CA THR A 44 5.82 15.62 9.37
C THR A 44 5.28 15.37 7.97
N MET A 45 6.04 14.66 7.13
CA MET A 45 5.67 14.31 5.76
C MET A 45 4.85 13.01 5.67
N ILE A 46 4.61 12.32 6.79
CA ILE A 46 3.82 11.08 6.82
C ILE A 46 2.32 11.39 6.87
N ASN A 47 1.60 10.92 5.87
CA ASN A 47 0.16 11.00 5.72
C ASN A 47 -0.45 9.62 5.98
N ARG A 48 -1.29 9.52 7.00
CA ARG A 48 -1.93 8.25 7.40
C ARG A 48 -3.22 8.04 6.60
N ILE A 49 -3.29 6.94 5.84
CA ILE A 49 -4.46 6.55 5.03
C ILE A 49 -5.16 5.36 5.68
N LYS A 50 -6.46 5.45 5.97
CA LYS A 50 -7.16 4.32 6.58
C LYS A 50 -7.46 3.25 5.53
N THR A 51 -7.55 1.99 5.98
CA THR A 51 -8.00 0.88 5.13
C THR A 51 -9.37 1.17 4.53
N GLY A 52 -9.48 1.10 3.19
CA GLY A 52 -10.70 1.40 2.43
C GLY A 52 -10.77 2.84 1.92
N ASP A 53 -9.94 3.75 2.44
CA ASP A 53 -9.89 5.13 1.98
C ASP A 53 -9.13 5.24 0.64
N SER A 54 -9.24 6.42 0.05
CA SER A 54 -8.48 6.82 -1.14
C SER A 54 -7.71 8.10 -0.89
N VAL A 55 -6.66 8.30 -1.67
CA VAL A 55 -5.88 9.54 -1.70
C VAL A 55 -5.65 9.98 -3.12
N ARG A 56 -5.79 11.29 -3.37
CA ARG A 56 -5.45 11.89 -4.65
C ARG A 56 -4.05 12.49 -4.61
N ILE A 57 -3.21 12.07 -5.56
CA ILE A 57 -1.86 12.59 -5.74
C ILE A 57 -1.73 13.02 -7.21
N GLY A 58 -1.84 14.32 -7.48
CA GLY A 58 -1.88 14.82 -8.86
C GLY A 58 -3.02 14.18 -9.67
N HIS A 59 -2.67 13.46 -10.74
CA HIS A 59 -3.62 12.76 -11.62
C HIS A 59 -3.94 11.32 -11.17
N PHE A 60 -3.42 10.89 -10.03
CA PHE A 60 -3.62 9.55 -9.50
C PHE A 60 -4.67 9.57 -8.38
N ASP A 61 -5.70 8.75 -8.52
CA ASP A 61 -6.64 8.44 -7.43
C ASP A 61 -6.33 7.03 -6.93
N ILE A 62 -5.78 6.92 -5.72
CA ILE A 62 -5.21 5.68 -5.19
C ILE A 62 -6.09 5.17 -4.07
N GLN A 63 -6.72 4.01 -4.27
CA GLN A 63 -7.57 3.33 -3.30
C GLN A 63 -6.80 2.21 -2.59
N TYR A 64 -6.89 2.18 -1.26
CA TYR A 64 -6.24 1.17 -0.42
C TYR A 64 -7.24 0.07 -0.06
N MET A 65 -7.12 -1.09 -0.70
CA MET A 65 -8.00 -2.23 -0.48
C MET A 65 -7.28 -3.31 0.33
N ALA A 66 -7.89 -3.77 1.42
CA ALA A 66 -7.27 -4.76 2.29
C ALA A 66 -6.95 -6.05 1.53
N ILE A 67 -5.75 -6.59 1.74
CA ILE A 67 -5.33 -7.89 1.25
C ILE A 67 -4.57 -8.63 2.36
N THR A 68 -4.74 -9.95 2.48
CA THR A 68 -4.05 -10.72 3.51
C THR A 68 -2.59 -10.98 3.15
N HIS A 69 -1.73 -10.92 4.16
CA HIS A 69 -0.32 -11.25 4.08
C HIS A 69 0.17 -11.68 5.49
N SER A 70 1.48 -11.76 5.74
CA SER A 70 2.04 -12.16 7.04
C SER A 70 2.17 -11.02 8.06
N ILE A 71 1.74 -9.80 7.72
CA ILE A 71 1.84 -8.61 8.58
C ILE A 71 0.51 -7.83 8.59
N PRO A 72 0.15 -7.14 9.70
CA PRO A 72 -1.06 -6.33 9.75
C PRO A 72 -1.11 -5.26 8.66
N GLU A 73 -2.32 -4.87 8.28
CA GLU A 73 -2.56 -3.74 7.38
C GLU A 73 -1.77 -3.81 6.07
N SER A 74 -1.88 -4.95 5.37
CA SER A 74 -1.42 -5.08 3.99
C SER A 74 -2.51 -4.67 3.00
N HIS A 75 -2.13 -3.96 1.94
CA HIS A 75 -3.07 -3.42 0.97
C HIS A 75 -2.61 -3.61 -0.47
N LEU A 76 -3.58 -4.02 -1.29
CA LEU A 76 -3.57 -3.86 -2.73
C LEU A 76 -3.97 -2.42 -3.05
N LEU A 77 -3.25 -1.79 -3.98
CA LEU A 77 -3.51 -0.44 -4.44
C LEU A 77 -4.23 -0.46 -5.78
N GLY A 78 -5.46 0.06 -5.80
CA GLY A 78 -6.17 0.38 -7.02
C GLY A 78 -5.84 1.82 -7.43
N ILE A 79 -5.18 2.00 -8.58
CA ILE A 79 -4.68 3.30 -9.04
C ILE A 79 -5.48 3.71 -10.28
N LYS A 80 -6.30 4.76 -10.17
CA LYS A 80 -7.02 5.33 -11.30
C LYS A 80 -6.18 6.43 -11.95
N THR A 81 -6.06 6.39 -13.27
CA THR A 81 -5.34 7.39 -14.08
C THR A 81 -6.20 7.80 -15.28
N PRO A 82 -5.88 8.91 -15.97
CA PRO A 82 -6.56 9.27 -17.21
C PRO A 82 -6.45 8.23 -18.34
N ALA A 83 -5.43 7.37 -18.31
CA ALA A 83 -5.19 6.35 -19.35
C ALA A 83 -5.89 5.01 -19.05
N GLY A 84 -6.37 4.80 -17.82
CA GLY A 84 -6.91 3.52 -17.37
C GLY A 84 -6.58 3.23 -15.91
N ARG A 85 -7.04 2.08 -15.43
CA ARG A 85 -6.80 1.63 -14.05
C ARG A 85 -5.59 0.71 -13.98
N ILE A 86 -4.80 0.84 -12.92
CA ILE A 86 -3.67 -0.02 -12.61
C ILE A 86 -3.93 -0.68 -11.26
N VAL A 87 -3.58 -1.96 -11.14
CA VAL A 87 -3.58 -2.67 -9.86
C VAL A 87 -2.14 -2.96 -9.46
N HIS A 88 -1.76 -2.61 -8.22
CA HIS A 88 -0.51 -3.06 -7.62
C HIS A 88 -0.84 -3.90 -6.39
N THR A 89 -0.56 -5.21 -6.44
CA THR A 89 -0.97 -6.13 -5.37
C THR A 89 -0.24 -5.89 -4.06
N GLY A 90 1.02 -5.44 -4.14
CA GLY A 90 1.96 -5.67 -3.04
C GLY A 90 2.16 -7.16 -2.85
N ASP A 91 2.64 -7.57 -1.68
CA ASP A 91 2.79 -8.98 -1.36
C ASP A 91 1.49 -9.49 -0.75
N TRP A 92 1.09 -10.69 -1.14
CA TRP A 92 -0.24 -11.16 -0.79
C TRP A 92 -0.35 -12.68 -0.71
N LYS A 93 -1.38 -13.11 0.00
CA LYS A 93 -2.01 -14.42 -0.11
C LYS A 93 -3.53 -14.23 -0.05
N PHE A 94 -4.30 -15.28 -0.32
CA PHE A 94 -5.70 -15.33 0.09
C PHE A 94 -5.83 -16.25 1.28
N ASP A 95 -6.24 -15.67 2.40
CA ASP A 95 -6.42 -16.36 3.66
C ASP A 95 -7.84 -16.05 4.14
N PRO A 96 -8.76 -17.03 4.12
CA PRO A 96 -10.13 -16.81 4.55
C PRO A 96 -10.27 -16.70 6.07
N ASP A 97 -9.24 -17.07 6.83
CA ASP A 97 -9.23 -17.06 8.31
C ASP A 97 -7.90 -16.49 8.85
N PRO A 98 -7.57 -15.22 8.53
CA PRO A 98 -6.30 -14.63 8.93
C PRO A 98 -6.27 -14.43 10.45
N VAL A 99 -5.21 -14.93 11.09
CA VAL A 99 -4.99 -14.75 12.54
C VAL A 99 -4.92 -13.27 12.94
N ILE A 100 -4.42 -12.41 12.04
CA ILE A 100 -4.26 -10.98 12.28
C ILE A 100 -4.75 -10.19 11.05
N GLY A 101 -5.45 -9.09 11.30
CA GLY A 101 -5.92 -8.16 10.27
C GLY A 101 -7.32 -8.49 9.75
N LYS A 102 -7.67 -7.93 8.59
CA LYS A 102 -8.94 -8.18 7.91
C LYS A 102 -8.73 -9.20 6.79
N VAL A 103 -9.78 -9.96 6.48
CA VAL A 103 -9.84 -10.72 5.23
C VAL A 103 -9.70 -9.81 4.01
N SER A 104 -9.20 -10.38 2.91
CA SER A 104 -9.03 -9.65 1.64
C SER A 104 -10.36 -9.09 1.13
N ASP A 105 -10.36 -7.84 0.66
CA ASP A 105 -11.56 -7.15 0.17
C ASP A 105 -11.91 -7.55 -1.27
N HIS A 106 -12.28 -8.81 -1.45
CA HIS A 106 -12.67 -9.36 -2.76
C HIS A 106 -13.79 -8.55 -3.43
N LYS A 107 -14.74 -8.02 -2.65
CA LYS A 107 -15.82 -7.17 -3.16
C LYS A 107 -15.29 -5.81 -3.63
N GLY A 108 -14.33 -5.23 -2.91
CA GLY A 108 -13.63 -4.02 -3.35
C GLY A 108 -12.86 -4.23 -4.65
N PHE A 109 -12.13 -5.35 -4.78
CA PHE A 109 -11.39 -5.66 -5.99
C PHE A 109 -12.31 -5.79 -7.21
N ALA A 110 -13.41 -6.54 -7.07
CA ALA A 110 -14.41 -6.71 -8.13
C ALA A 110 -15.03 -5.35 -8.53
N ARG A 111 -15.49 -4.57 -7.54
CA ARG A 111 -16.04 -3.23 -7.79
C ARG A 111 -15.03 -2.33 -8.51
N PHE A 112 -13.76 -2.35 -8.10
CA PHE A 112 -12.72 -1.54 -8.74
C PHE A 112 -12.51 -1.93 -10.21
N ALA A 113 -12.58 -3.21 -10.55
CA ALA A 113 -12.48 -3.69 -11.93
C ALA A 113 -13.74 -3.44 -12.76
N GLU A 114 -14.93 -3.51 -12.15
CA GLU A 114 -16.22 -3.29 -12.82
C GLU A 114 -16.46 -1.82 -13.19
N GLU A 115 -15.97 -0.88 -12.39
CA GLU A 115 -16.11 0.55 -12.66
C GLU A 115 -15.21 1.07 -13.82
N GLY A 116 -14.36 0.23 -14.42
CA GLY A 116 -13.57 0.60 -15.61
C GLY A 116 -12.42 -0.36 -15.94
N GLU A 117 -11.93 -0.28 -17.18
CA GLU A 117 -10.90 -1.18 -17.69
C GLU A 117 -9.59 -1.11 -16.88
N VAL A 118 -9.14 -2.30 -16.45
CA VAL A 118 -7.81 -2.49 -15.83
C VAL A 118 -6.79 -2.64 -16.94
N LEU A 119 -6.02 -1.59 -17.16
CA LEU A 119 -4.99 -1.53 -18.20
C LEU A 119 -3.77 -2.38 -17.86
N ALA A 120 -3.41 -2.46 -16.58
CA ALA A 120 -2.23 -3.19 -16.13
C ALA A 120 -2.38 -3.69 -14.69
N MET A 121 -1.68 -4.78 -14.39
CA MET A 121 -1.53 -5.33 -13.05
C MET A 121 -0.04 -5.61 -12.78
N VAL A 122 0.47 -5.08 -11.68
CA VAL A 122 1.78 -5.40 -11.11
C VAL A 122 1.54 -6.32 -9.93
N CYS A 123 1.96 -7.58 -10.08
CA CYS A 123 1.64 -8.67 -9.16
C CYS A 123 2.89 -9.25 -8.52
N ASP A 124 2.80 -9.56 -7.23
CA ASP A 124 3.76 -10.42 -6.53
C ASP A 124 3.84 -11.80 -7.22
N SER A 125 5.07 -12.27 -7.44
CA SER A 125 5.40 -13.52 -8.11
C SER A 125 6.24 -14.46 -7.25
N THR A 126 6.37 -14.19 -5.93
CA THR A 126 7.23 -14.95 -5.02
C THR A 126 6.90 -16.44 -5.00
N ASN A 127 5.61 -16.79 -5.08
CA ASN A 127 5.10 -18.16 -5.11
C ASN A 127 4.36 -18.48 -6.42
N ALA A 128 4.87 -18.00 -7.56
CA ALA A 128 4.24 -18.19 -8.87
C ALA A 128 4.42 -19.59 -9.48
N MET A 129 5.27 -20.43 -8.91
CA MET A 129 5.58 -21.79 -9.38
C MET A 129 5.07 -22.87 -8.43
#